data_AF-A9WF34-F1
#
_entry.id   AF-A9WF34-F1
#
_cell.length_a   1.000
_cell.length_b   1.000
_cell.length_c   1.000
_cell.angle_alpha   90.00
_cell.angle_beta   90.00
_cell.angle_gamma   90.00
#
_symmetry.space_group_name_H-M   'P 1'
#
loop_
_entity.id
_entity.type
_entity.pdbx_description
1 polymer ?
#
loop_
_entity_poly.entity_id
_entity_poly.type
_entity_poly.pdbx_seq_one_letter_code
_entity_poly.pdbx_strand_id
1 'polypeptide(L)'
;MVYSVRKSILTRLVRLAWLPLCFLLVACHVDMYDQPKYKPNDVSTFFPDGRAMQPPPANTVPLNSYNPDSPLMTGRIEGQLADQLPPEIRLDAALLAHGQSRYNAFCAPCHGLVGDGQGVIAYRGPMTVPSLHQDRLRTVQIGYFFDVITNGVGRMYSYASRIPPEDRWAIAAYVRALQLSQNADVALLTEAELEQVRAGR
;
A
#
# COMPACT_ATOMS: atom_id res chain seq x y z
N MET A 1 68.79 37.49 5.27
CA MET A 1 68.01 37.20 6.49
C MET A 1 66.51 36.92 6.24
N VAL A 2 65.87 37.58 5.27
CA VAL A 2 64.41 37.43 4.97
C VAL A 2 63.99 36.03 4.47
N TYR A 3 64.87 35.30 3.77
CA TYR A 3 64.55 33.99 3.17
C TYR A 3 64.35 32.85 4.20
N SER A 4 65.06 32.92 5.35
CA SER A 4 64.99 31.89 6.40
C SER A 4 63.71 32.00 7.24
N VAL A 5 63.26 33.24 7.51
CA VAL A 5 62.01 33.51 8.23
C VAL A 5 60.78 33.05 7.43
N ARG A 6 60.76 33.22 6.09
CA ARG A 6 59.68 32.72 5.23
C ARG A 6 59.57 31.19 5.21
N LYS A 7 60.69 30.45 5.20
CA LYS A 7 60.68 28.96 5.29
C LYS A 7 60.16 28.47 6.64
N SER A 8 60.49 29.15 7.73
CA SER A 8 59.99 28.87 9.08
C SER A 8 58.49 29.09 9.21
N ILE A 9 57.96 30.17 8.62
CA ILE A 9 56.51 30.46 8.63
C ILE A 9 55.75 29.48 7.74
N LEU A 10 56.25 29.17 6.54
CA LEU A 10 55.60 28.21 5.63
C LEU A 10 55.56 26.78 6.22
N THR A 11 56.64 26.33 6.87
CA THR A 11 56.66 25.02 7.54
C THR A 11 55.75 24.97 8.77
N ARG A 12 55.59 26.08 9.51
CA ARG A 12 54.60 26.20 10.60
C ARG A 12 53.16 26.19 10.08
N LEU A 13 52.87 26.89 8.99
CA LEU A 13 51.54 26.91 8.36
C LEU A 13 51.16 25.55 7.77
N VAL A 14 52.10 24.86 7.10
CA VAL A 14 51.89 23.48 6.63
C VAL A 14 51.57 22.57 7.82
N ARG A 15 52.39 22.58 8.89
CA ARG A 15 52.15 21.77 10.11
C ARG A 15 50.81 22.07 10.77
N LEU A 16 50.38 23.33 10.81
CA LEU A 16 49.07 23.74 11.33
C LEU A 16 47.90 23.29 10.43
N ALA A 17 48.11 23.15 9.12
CA ALA A 17 47.10 22.63 8.19
C ALA A 17 46.88 21.11 8.31
N TRP A 18 47.85 20.36 8.85
CA TRP A 18 47.69 18.92 9.14
C TRP A 18 46.74 18.64 10.31
N LEU A 19 46.66 19.54 11.30
CA LEU A 19 45.79 19.38 12.48
C LEU A 19 44.28 19.26 12.12
N PRO A 20 43.66 20.18 11.35
CA PRO A 20 42.25 20.04 10.97
C PRO A 20 42.01 18.83 10.06
N LEU A 21 42.98 18.46 9.20
CA LEU A 21 42.90 17.26 8.37
C LEU A 21 42.87 15.98 9.23
N CYS A 22 43.70 15.91 10.28
CA CYS A 22 43.65 14.80 11.24
C CYS A 22 42.33 14.75 12.01
N PHE A 23 41.78 15.90 12.44
CA PHE A 23 40.46 15.93 13.10
C PHE A 23 39.32 15.47 12.17
N LEU A 24 39.37 15.84 10.88
CA LEU A 24 38.39 15.37 9.89
C LEU A 24 38.46 13.85 9.65
N LEU A 25 39.65 13.25 9.75
CA LEU A 25 39.85 11.81 9.58
C LEU A 25 39.41 10.99 10.82
N VAL A 26 39.45 11.57 12.02
CA VAL A 26 39.05 10.91 13.28
C VAL A 26 37.55 11.11 13.59
N ALA A 27 36.89 12.07 12.93
CA ALA A 27 35.47 12.34 13.12
C ALA A 27 34.52 11.24 12.57
N CYS A 28 35.01 10.33 11.73
CA CYS A 28 34.24 9.17 11.27
C CYS A 28 34.29 8.05 12.33
N HIS A 29 33.27 7.99 13.19
CA HIS A 29 33.10 6.91 14.15
C HIS A 29 31.81 6.11 13.87
N VAL A 30 31.87 4.79 14.00
CA VAL A 30 30.75 3.88 13.69
C VAL A 30 30.13 3.19 14.91
N ASP A 31 30.50 3.61 16.12
CA ASP A 31 30.19 2.89 17.38
C ASP A 31 28.71 2.59 17.62
N MET A 32 27.83 3.43 17.07
CA MET A 32 26.39 3.31 17.22
C MET A 32 25.64 3.26 15.90
N TYR A 33 26.36 3.13 14.78
CA TYR A 33 25.76 2.95 13.45
C TYR A 33 25.12 1.56 13.35
N ASP A 34 25.91 0.54 13.71
CA ASP A 34 25.42 -0.81 13.95
C ASP A 34 25.31 -1.04 15.45
N GLN A 35 24.12 -1.38 15.91
CA GLN A 35 23.82 -1.53 17.33
C GLN A 35 23.55 -3.00 17.61
N PRO A 36 23.89 -3.52 18.79
CA PRO A 36 23.65 -4.93 19.15
C PRO A 36 22.17 -5.19 19.49
N LYS A 37 21.26 -4.82 18.59
CA LYS A 37 19.82 -5.09 18.64
C LYS A 37 19.31 -5.31 17.21
N TYR A 38 18.31 -6.16 17.06
CA TYR A 38 17.64 -6.32 15.78
C TYR A 38 16.59 -5.23 15.54
N LYS A 39 16.59 -4.67 14.34
CA LYS A 39 15.54 -3.80 13.79
C LYS A 39 14.59 -4.62 12.90
N PRO A 40 13.40 -4.09 12.56
CA PRO A 40 12.51 -4.74 11.61
C PRO A 40 13.21 -5.01 10.27
N ASN A 41 13.09 -6.25 9.78
CA ASN A 41 13.77 -6.78 8.58
C ASN A 41 15.29 -6.97 8.67
N ASP A 42 15.90 -6.91 9.85
CA ASP A 42 17.32 -7.23 10.00
C ASP A 42 17.60 -8.73 9.81
N VAL A 43 18.83 -9.03 9.41
CA VAL A 43 19.37 -10.38 9.34
C VAL A 43 19.67 -10.87 10.77
N SER A 44 19.32 -12.12 11.07
CA SER A 44 19.65 -12.78 12.32
C SER A 44 20.57 -13.97 12.07
N THR A 45 21.62 -14.11 12.87
CA THR A 45 22.49 -15.30 12.85
C THR A 45 22.01 -16.39 13.81
N PHE A 46 20.99 -16.10 14.62
CA PHE A 46 20.45 -17.04 15.61
C PHE A 46 19.42 -18.00 15.00
N PHE A 47 18.56 -17.52 14.11
CA PHE A 47 17.51 -18.34 13.50
C PHE A 47 17.97 -18.97 12.18
N PRO A 48 17.57 -20.23 11.87
CA PRO A 48 18.00 -20.92 10.65
C PRO A 48 17.58 -20.24 9.34
N ASP A 49 16.49 -19.46 9.37
CA ASP A 49 15.96 -18.74 8.20
C ASP A 49 16.64 -17.39 7.97
N GLY A 50 17.59 -17.00 8.84
CA GLY A 50 18.34 -15.76 8.72
C GLY A 50 17.53 -14.51 9.07
N ARG A 51 16.29 -14.62 9.55
CA ARG A 51 15.40 -13.47 9.76
C ARG A 51 15.31 -13.09 11.23
N ALA A 52 15.50 -11.82 11.55
CA ALA A 52 15.18 -11.32 12.89
C ALA A 52 13.66 -11.32 13.16
N MET A 53 12.84 -11.06 12.14
CA MET A 53 11.39 -11.10 12.26
C MET A 53 10.84 -12.51 12.05
N GLN A 54 10.47 -13.14 13.15
CA GLN A 54 9.81 -14.44 13.17
C GLN A 54 8.29 -14.28 13.07
N PRO A 55 7.60 -15.20 12.37
CA PRO A 55 6.14 -15.19 12.36
C PRO A 55 5.60 -15.48 13.77
N PRO A 56 4.51 -14.83 14.20
CA PRO A 56 3.86 -15.19 15.45
C PRO A 56 3.32 -16.64 15.35
N PRO A 57 3.19 -17.35 16.49
CA PRO A 57 2.53 -18.65 16.52
C PRO A 57 1.12 -18.59 15.91
N ALA A 58 0.66 -19.70 15.34
CA ALA A 58 -0.68 -19.77 14.75
C ALA A 58 -1.76 -19.48 15.82
N ASN A 59 -2.85 -18.85 15.39
CA ASN A 59 -4.03 -18.53 16.22
C ASN A 59 -3.79 -17.53 17.37
N THR A 60 -2.66 -16.80 17.38
CA THR A 60 -2.47 -15.71 18.35
C THR A 60 -3.32 -14.50 17.98
N VAL A 61 -4.06 -13.96 18.95
CA VAL A 61 -4.86 -12.74 18.79
C VAL A 61 -4.14 -11.58 19.47
N PRO A 62 -3.91 -10.44 18.79
CA PRO A 62 -3.29 -9.27 19.40
C PRO A 62 -4.19 -8.62 20.45
N LEU A 63 -3.58 -8.09 21.52
CA LEU A 63 -4.30 -7.31 22.52
C LEU A 63 -4.67 -5.93 21.95
N ASN A 64 -5.90 -5.47 22.23
CA ASN A 64 -6.46 -4.21 21.71
C ASN A 64 -6.59 -4.13 20.17
N SER A 65 -6.69 -5.27 19.48
CA SER A 65 -7.09 -5.28 18.08
C SER A 65 -8.60 -5.24 17.92
N TYR A 66 -9.06 -4.94 16.70
CA TYR A 66 -10.46 -5.16 16.31
C TYR A 66 -10.90 -6.57 16.64
N ASN A 67 -12.19 -6.73 16.95
CA ASN A 67 -12.81 -8.04 17.07
C ASN A 67 -12.57 -8.81 15.76
N PRO A 68 -11.84 -9.95 15.78
CA PRO A 68 -11.53 -10.71 14.58
C PRO A 68 -12.78 -11.20 13.84
N ASP A 69 -13.90 -11.34 14.55
CA ASP A 69 -15.17 -11.81 14.02
C ASP A 69 -16.10 -10.66 13.57
N SER A 70 -15.65 -9.41 13.66
CA SER A 70 -16.46 -8.26 13.23
C SER A 70 -16.65 -8.23 11.70
N PRO A 71 -17.75 -7.63 11.21
CA PRO A 71 -17.94 -7.43 9.77
C PRO A 71 -16.80 -6.65 9.12
N LEU A 72 -16.23 -5.67 9.84
CA LEU A 72 -15.07 -4.90 9.40
C LEU A 72 -13.88 -5.80 9.04
N MET A 73 -13.61 -6.83 9.84
CA MET A 73 -12.46 -7.71 9.68
C MET A 73 -12.70 -8.87 8.70
N THR A 74 -13.95 -9.36 8.62
CA THR A 74 -14.27 -10.61 7.91
C THR A 74 -14.91 -10.41 6.55
N GLY A 75 -15.51 -9.24 6.26
CA GLY A 75 -16.33 -9.08 5.05
C GLY A 75 -17.72 -9.69 5.16
N ARG A 76 -18.11 -10.16 6.34
CA ARG A 76 -19.31 -10.99 6.56
C ARG A 76 -20.21 -10.44 7.66
N ILE A 77 -21.51 -10.58 7.47
CA ILE A 77 -22.55 -10.29 8.46
C ILE A 77 -23.31 -11.59 8.67
N GLU A 78 -23.36 -12.08 9.93
CA GLU A 78 -24.01 -13.35 10.28
C GLU A 78 -23.53 -14.56 9.44
N GLY A 79 -22.23 -14.57 9.09
CA GLY A 79 -21.60 -15.62 8.28
C GLY A 79 -21.81 -15.50 6.77
N GLN A 80 -22.76 -14.67 6.32
CA GLN A 80 -22.98 -14.36 4.90
C GLN A 80 -22.09 -13.20 4.45
N LEU A 81 -21.79 -13.12 3.16
CA LEU A 81 -21.06 -11.98 2.60
C LEU A 81 -21.88 -10.71 2.83
N ALA A 82 -21.22 -9.64 3.30
CA ALA A 82 -21.92 -8.40 3.60
C ALA A 82 -22.49 -7.76 2.32
N ASP A 83 -23.80 -7.49 2.30
CA ASP A 83 -24.47 -6.79 1.20
C ASP A 83 -24.14 -5.30 1.15
N GLN A 84 -23.76 -4.72 2.30
CA GLN A 84 -23.48 -3.30 2.48
C GLN A 84 -22.15 -3.07 3.20
N LEU A 85 -21.70 -1.82 3.22
CA LEU A 85 -20.54 -1.43 4.02
C LEU A 85 -20.83 -1.64 5.52
N PRO A 86 -19.81 -2.04 6.31
CA PRO A 86 -19.93 -2.08 7.76
C PRO A 86 -20.34 -0.71 8.34
N PRO A 87 -21.08 -0.66 9.46
CA PRO A 87 -21.54 0.59 10.05
C PRO A 87 -20.43 1.54 10.49
N GLU A 88 -19.21 1.02 10.70
CA GLU A 88 -18.02 1.81 11.04
C GLU A 88 -17.45 2.58 9.82
N ILE A 89 -17.79 2.16 8.60
CA ILE A 89 -17.29 2.75 7.36
C ILE A 89 -18.34 3.69 6.77
N ARG A 90 -18.08 4.99 6.86
CA ARG A 90 -18.92 6.03 6.26
C ARG A 90 -18.63 6.14 4.76
N LEU A 91 -19.66 5.97 3.93
CA LEU A 91 -19.57 6.25 2.50
C LEU A 91 -19.64 7.76 2.23
N ASP A 92 -18.52 8.33 1.79
CA ASP A 92 -18.44 9.70 1.31
C ASP A 92 -17.34 9.87 0.24
N ALA A 93 -17.21 11.08 -0.29
CA ALA A 93 -16.22 11.38 -1.33
C ALA A 93 -14.77 11.16 -0.85
N ALA A 94 -14.49 11.34 0.45
CA ALA A 94 -13.16 11.12 0.99
C ALA A 94 -12.81 9.62 1.02
N LEU A 95 -13.77 8.76 1.42
CA LEU A 95 -13.61 7.31 1.33
C LEU A 95 -13.36 6.86 -0.11
N LEU A 96 -14.12 7.38 -1.08
CA LEU A 96 -13.96 7.01 -2.49
C LEU A 96 -12.61 7.48 -3.06
N ALA A 97 -12.15 8.69 -2.73
CA ALA A 97 -10.84 9.17 -3.14
C ALA A 97 -9.70 8.34 -2.53
N HIS A 98 -9.84 7.95 -1.26
CA HIS A 98 -8.90 7.03 -0.60
C HIS A 98 -8.92 5.65 -1.26
N GLY A 99 -10.11 5.09 -1.49
CA GLY A 99 -10.31 3.83 -2.20
C GLY A 99 -9.70 3.83 -3.60
N GLN A 100 -9.84 4.93 -4.34
CA GLN A 100 -9.19 5.13 -5.64
C GLN A 100 -7.66 5.08 -5.53
N SER A 101 -7.08 5.81 -4.58
CA SER A 101 -5.64 5.82 -4.35
C SER A 101 -5.10 4.41 -4.07
N ARG A 102 -5.77 3.67 -3.19
CA ARG A 102 -5.39 2.29 -2.84
C ARG A 102 -5.62 1.33 -4.00
N TYR A 103 -6.72 1.45 -4.74
CA TYR A 103 -6.98 0.67 -5.95
C TYR A 103 -5.89 0.89 -7.01
N ASN A 104 -5.52 2.14 -7.25
CA ASN A 104 -4.47 2.49 -8.22
C ASN A 104 -3.12 1.90 -7.82
N ALA A 105 -2.81 1.86 -6.52
CA ALA A 105 -1.56 1.32 -6.00
C ALA A 105 -1.49 -0.22 -6.07
N PHE A 106 -2.56 -0.93 -5.73
CA PHE A 106 -2.53 -2.39 -5.54
C PHE A 106 -3.27 -3.21 -6.60
N CYS A 107 -4.32 -2.65 -7.20
CA CYS A 107 -5.27 -3.40 -8.03
C CYS A 107 -5.13 -3.08 -9.52
N ALA A 108 -4.99 -1.79 -9.86
CA ALA A 108 -4.90 -1.31 -11.24
C ALA A 108 -3.77 -1.94 -12.09
N PRO A 109 -2.58 -2.29 -11.55
CA PRO A 109 -1.55 -2.96 -12.35
C PRO A 109 -2.03 -4.25 -13.02
N CYS A 110 -2.99 -4.96 -12.42
CA CYS A 110 -3.59 -6.18 -12.97
C CYS A 110 -4.99 -5.92 -13.55
N HIS A 111 -5.85 -5.17 -12.85
CA HIS A 111 -7.25 -4.96 -13.22
C HIS A 111 -7.51 -3.76 -14.14
N GLY A 112 -6.49 -2.95 -14.44
CA GLY A 112 -6.63 -1.71 -15.22
C GLY A 112 -7.14 -0.53 -14.37
N LEU A 113 -6.87 0.71 -14.80
CA LEU A 113 -7.34 1.90 -14.06
C LEU A 113 -8.86 2.02 -14.04
N VAL A 114 -9.52 1.52 -15.08
CA VAL A 114 -10.98 1.53 -15.22
C VAL A 114 -11.61 0.19 -14.82
N GLY A 115 -10.83 -0.80 -14.36
CA GLY A 115 -11.37 -2.11 -13.96
C GLY A 115 -11.75 -3.05 -15.11
N ASP A 116 -11.23 -2.85 -16.31
CA ASP A 116 -11.51 -3.66 -17.52
C ASP A 116 -10.69 -4.96 -17.61
N GLY A 117 -9.79 -5.21 -16.67
CA GLY A 117 -8.88 -6.35 -16.70
C GLY A 117 -7.68 -6.17 -17.63
N GLN A 118 -7.46 -4.98 -18.18
CA GLN A 118 -6.35 -4.67 -19.10
C GLN A 118 -5.22 -3.92 -18.39
N GLY A 119 -4.93 -4.28 -17.13
CA GLY A 119 -3.78 -3.75 -16.41
C GLY A 119 -2.46 -4.11 -17.10
N VAL A 120 -1.41 -3.32 -16.86
CA VAL A 120 -0.10 -3.50 -17.52
C VAL A 120 0.48 -4.91 -17.37
N ILE A 121 0.20 -5.58 -16.24
CA ILE A 121 0.63 -6.95 -15.96
C ILE A 121 -0.21 -7.96 -16.74
N ALA A 122 -1.52 -7.74 -16.85
CA ALA A 122 -2.43 -8.59 -17.63
C ALA A 122 -2.14 -8.48 -19.13
N TYR A 123 -1.94 -7.25 -19.62
CA TYR A 123 -1.66 -6.97 -21.03
C TYR A 123 -0.35 -7.59 -21.52
N ARG A 124 0.70 -7.59 -20.69
CA ARG A 124 2.03 -8.10 -21.06
C ARG A 124 2.26 -9.57 -20.70
N GLY A 125 1.39 -10.16 -19.88
CA GLY A 125 1.57 -11.50 -19.32
C GLY A 125 0.59 -12.54 -19.89
N PRO A 126 0.84 -13.83 -19.66
CA PRO A 126 -0.08 -14.91 -20.03
C PRO A 126 -1.26 -15.04 -19.05
N MET A 127 -1.56 -14.00 -18.27
CA MET A 127 -2.59 -14.01 -17.24
C MET A 127 -3.79 -13.19 -17.70
N THR A 128 -4.91 -13.87 -17.96
CA THR A 128 -6.19 -13.21 -18.14
C THR A 128 -6.74 -12.76 -16.79
N VAL A 129 -6.95 -11.46 -16.62
CA VAL A 129 -7.58 -10.88 -15.44
C VAL A 129 -9.04 -10.57 -15.79
N PRO A 130 -10.02 -10.99 -14.97
CA PRO A 130 -11.42 -10.69 -15.25
C PRO A 130 -11.68 -9.18 -15.14
N SER A 131 -12.40 -8.64 -16.13
CA SER A 131 -13.03 -7.32 -16.03
C SER A 131 -13.98 -7.30 -14.83
N LEU A 132 -13.88 -6.26 -14.00
CA LEU A 132 -14.74 -6.01 -12.85
C LEU A 132 -16.16 -5.59 -13.27
N HIS A 133 -16.37 -5.31 -14.56
CA HIS A 133 -17.66 -4.92 -15.14
C HIS A 133 -18.53 -6.09 -15.58
N GLN A 134 -18.05 -7.33 -15.47
CA GLN A 134 -18.86 -8.51 -15.78
C GLN A 134 -20.13 -8.55 -14.94
N ASP A 135 -21.28 -8.88 -15.53
CA ASP A 135 -22.58 -8.93 -14.84
C ASP A 135 -22.54 -9.72 -13.54
N ARG A 136 -21.87 -10.88 -13.56
CA ARG A 136 -21.66 -11.71 -12.37
C ARG A 136 -21.00 -10.93 -11.23
N LEU A 137 -20.01 -10.09 -11.52
CA LEU A 137 -19.29 -9.28 -10.52
C LEU A 137 -20.04 -8.00 -10.14
N ARG A 138 -20.98 -7.53 -10.97
CA ARG A 138 -21.85 -6.41 -10.61
C ARG A 138 -22.91 -6.82 -9.59
N THR A 139 -23.38 -8.08 -9.63
CA THR A 139 -24.48 -8.56 -8.80
C THR A 139 -24.09 -9.30 -7.52
N VAL A 140 -22.82 -9.67 -7.34
CA VAL A 140 -22.33 -10.22 -6.05
C VAL A 140 -22.47 -9.21 -4.91
N GLN A 141 -22.37 -9.65 -3.66
CA GLN A 141 -22.33 -8.78 -2.49
C GLN A 141 -21.04 -7.96 -2.42
N ILE A 142 -21.05 -6.77 -1.82
CA ILE A 142 -19.82 -5.94 -1.67
C ILE A 142 -18.74 -6.64 -0.81
N GLY A 143 -19.17 -7.43 0.18
CA GLY A 143 -18.28 -8.27 0.99
C GLY A 143 -17.48 -9.29 0.18
N TYR A 144 -17.94 -9.67 -1.02
CA TYR A 144 -17.17 -10.53 -1.93
C TYR A 144 -15.83 -9.89 -2.32
N PHE A 145 -15.81 -8.59 -2.61
CA PHE A 145 -14.57 -7.90 -2.96
C PHE A 145 -13.62 -7.82 -1.77
N PHE A 146 -14.14 -7.55 -0.58
CA PHE A 146 -13.35 -7.61 0.65
C PHE A 146 -12.72 -8.99 0.86
N ASP A 147 -13.52 -10.06 0.70
CA ASP A 147 -13.09 -11.44 0.86
C ASP A 147 -12.01 -11.81 -0.16
N VAL A 148 -12.19 -11.45 -1.43
CA VAL A 148 -11.19 -11.69 -2.49
C VAL A 148 -9.88 -10.95 -2.21
N ILE A 149 -9.92 -9.69 -1.74
CA ILE A 149 -8.70 -8.95 -1.38
C ILE A 149 -8.01 -9.62 -0.17
N THR A 150 -8.80 -10.10 0.79
CA THR A 150 -8.32 -10.69 2.04
C THR A 150 -7.72 -12.07 1.83
N ASN A 151 -8.41 -12.94 1.10
CA ASN A 151 -8.10 -14.36 1.00
C ASN A 151 -7.49 -14.75 -0.35
N GLY A 152 -7.62 -13.89 -1.36
CA GLY A 152 -7.25 -14.23 -2.74
C GLY A 152 -8.32 -15.08 -3.43
N VAL A 153 -8.19 -15.26 -4.74
CA VAL A 153 -9.06 -16.13 -5.54
C VAL A 153 -8.34 -16.60 -6.80
N GLY A 154 -8.34 -17.91 -7.06
CA GLY A 154 -7.66 -18.49 -8.22
C GLY A 154 -6.18 -18.12 -8.27
N ARG A 155 -5.79 -17.27 -9.24
CA ARG A 155 -4.40 -16.78 -9.41
C ARG A 155 -4.11 -15.47 -8.65
N MET A 156 -5.12 -14.83 -8.07
CA MET A 156 -4.95 -13.64 -7.26
C MET A 156 -4.54 -14.02 -5.84
N TYR A 157 -3.34 -13.60 -5.42
CA TYR A 157 -2.86 -13.79 -4.05
C TYR A 157 -3.64 -12.94 -3.04
N SER A 158 -3.58 -13.33 -1.77
CA SER A 158 -4.03 -12.51 -0.66
C SER A 158 -3.22 -11.21 -0.54
N TYR A 159 -3.92 -10.11 -0.29
CA TYR A 159 -3.35 -8.81 0.04
C TYR A 159 -3.47 -8.46 1.53
N ALA A 160 -3.88 -9.42 2.37
CA ALA A 160 -4.22 -9.13 3.76
C ALA A 160 -3.05 -8.55 4.58
N SER A 161 -1.82 -8.94 4.28
CA SER A 161 -0.60 -8.44 4.94
C SER A 161 -0.17 -7.04 4.50
N ARG A 162 -0.76 -6.49 3.43
CA ARG A 162 -0.33 -5.23 2.78
C ARG A 162 -1.41 -4.15 2.82
N ILE A 163 -2.67 -4.57 2.82
CA ILE A 163 -3.83 -3.67 2.79
C ILE A 163 -4.61 -3.90 4.09
N PRO A 164 -4.76 -2.89 4.96
CA PRO A 164 -5.55 -3.03 6.19
C PRO A 164 -7.05 -3.12 5.88
N PRO A 165 -7.88 -3.68 6.79
CA PRO A 165 -9.30 -3.96 6.55
C PRO A 165 -10.11 -2.74 6.05
N GLU A 166 -9.92 -1.58 6.66
CA GLU A 166 -10.57 -0.32 6.26
C GLU A 166 -10.30 0.06 4.80
N ASP A 167 -9.05 -0.15 4.34
CA ASP A 167 -8.66 0.12 2.96
C ASP A 167 -9.28 -0.89 2.00
N ARG A 168 -9.46 -2.14 2.42
CA ARG A 168 -10.13 -3.16 1.59
C ARG A 168 -11.58 -2.78 1.34
N TRP A 169 -12.26 -2.24 2.35
CA TRP A 169 -13.61 -1.69 2.21
C TRP A 169 -13.64 -0.44 1.33
N ALA A 170 -12.69 0.47 1.48
CA ALA A 170 -12.56 1.64 0.61
C ALA A 170 -12.35 1.23 -0.86
N ILE A 171 -11.49 0.24 -1.12
CA ILE A 171 -11.30 -0.35 -2.45
C ILE A 171 -12.59 -0.99 -2.95
N ALA A 172 -13.28 -1.79 -2.13
CA ALA A 172 -14.54 -2.43 -2.52
C ALA A 172 -15.62 -1.40 -2.89
N ALA A 173 -15.72 -0.30 -2.15
CA ALA A 173 -16.60 0.82 -2.48
C ALA A 173 -16.19 1.50 -3.79
N TYR A 174 -14.90 1.72 -4.01
CA TYR A 174 -14.40 2.30 -5.27
C TYR A 174 -14.64 1.38 -6.47
N VAL A 175 -14.56 0.06 -6.31
CA VAL A 175 -14.93 -0.91 -7.36
C VAL A 175 -16.41 -0.76 -7.74
N ARG A 176 -17.32 -0.51 -6.77
CA ARG A 176 -18.73 -0.18 -7.08
C ARG A 176 -18.87 1.12 -7.85
N ALA A 177 -18.11 2.14 -7.49
CA ALA A 177 -18.09 3.40 -8.23
C ALA A 177 -17.62 3.19 -9.68
N LEU A 178 -16.58 2.38 -9.91
CA LEU A 178 -16.13 2.01 -11.26
C LEU A 178 -17.22 1.26 -12.05
N GLN A 179 -17.90 0.30 -11.42
CA GLN A 179 -19.00 -0.43 -12.07
C GLN A 179 -20.14 0.50 -12.49
N LEU A 180 -20.50 1.46 -11.64
CA LEU A 180 -21.48 2.50 -11.95
C LEU A 180 -20.99 3.45 -13.05
N SER A 181 -19.72 3.84 -13.06
CA SER A 181 -19.20 4.78 -14.08
C SER A 181 -19.29 4.22 -15.50
N GLN A 182 -19.18 2.90 -15.67
CA GLN A 182 -19.29 2.25 -16.98
C GLN A 182 -20.69 1.72 -17.31
N ASN A 183 -21.62 1.73 -16.34
CA ASN A 183 -22.97 1.20 -16.51
C ASN A 183 -23.99 2.11 -15.82
N ALA A 184 -23.82 3.43 -15.97
CA ALA A 184 -24.70 4.40 -15.34
C ALA A 184 -26.12 4.24 -15.90
N ASP A 185 -27.10 4.08 -15.01
CA ASP A 185 -28.50 4.10 -15.41
C ASP A 185 -28.89 5.54 -15.71
N VAL A 186 -29.19 5.80 -16.98
CA VAL A 186 -29.62 7.10 -17.49
C VAL A 186 -30.87 7.61 -16.76
N ALA A 187 -31.71 6.70 -16.25
CA ALA A 187 -32.90 7.07 -15.50
C ALA A 187 -32.60 7.67 -14.11
N LEU A 188 -31.38 7.47 -13.58
CA LEU A 188 -30.95 8.06 -12.30
C LEU A 188 -30.38 9.48 -12.45
N LEU A 189 -30.17 9.94 -13.69
CA LEU A 189 -29.64 11.27 -13.95
C LEU A 189 -30.73 12.34 -13.84
N THR A 190 -30.39 13.45 -13.21
CA THR A 190 -31.20 14.67 -13.27
C THR A 190 -31.19 15.26 -14.69
N GLU A 191 -32.16 16.09 -15.04
CA GLU A 191 -32.20 16.72 -16.37
C GLU A 191 -30.95 17.56 -16.65
N ALA A 192 -30.38 18.20 -15.62
CA ALA A 192 -29.14 18.96 -15.74
C ALA A 192 -27.93 18.05 -16.08
N GLU A 193 -27.84 16.86 -15.48
CA GLU A 193 -26.79 15.88 -15.79
C GLU A 193 -26.99 15.27 -17.19
N LEU A 194 -28.25 15.03 -17.59
CA LEU A 194 -28.59 14.58 -18.94
C LEU A 194 -28.15 15.58 -20.01
N GLU A 195 -28.34 16.87 -19.78
CA GLU A 195 -27.86 17.92 -20.69
C GLU A 195 -26.33 17.95 -20.79
N GLN A 196 -25.62 17.71 -19.69
CA GLN A 196 -24.15 17.62 -19.70
C GLN A 196 -23.66 16.43 -20.53
N VAL A 197 -24.24 15.25 -20.30
CA VAL A 197 -23.91 14.03 -21.06
C VAL A 197 -24.21 14.21 -22.55
N ARG A 198 -25.38 14.78 -22.90
CA ARG A 198 -25.75 15.10 -24.29
C ARG A 198 -24.78 16.09 -24.94
N ALA A 199 -24.24 17.03 -24.15
CA ALA A 199 -23.23 17.98 -24.60
C ALA A 199 -21.81 17.40 -24.68
N GLY A 200 -21.62 16.12 -24.33
CA GLY A 200 -20.31 15.46 -24.31
C GLY A 200 -19.36 16.02 -23.24
N ARG A 201 -19.93 16.56 -22.16
CA ARG A 201 -19.20 17.15 -21.02
C ARG A 201 -19.27 16.26 -19.79
#